data_AF-A0A965R161-F1
#
_entry.id   AF-A0A965R161-F1
#
_cell.length_a   1.000
_cell.length_b   1.000
_cell.length_c   1.000
_cell.angle_alpha   90.00
_cell.angle_beta   90.00
_cell.angle_gamma   90.00
#
_symmetry.space_group_name_H-M   'P 1'
#
loop_
_entity.id
_entity.type
_entity.pdbx_description
1 polymer ?
#
loop_
_entity_poly.entity_id
_entity_poly.type
_entity_poly.pdbx_seq_one_letter_code
_entity_poly.pdbx_strand_id
1 'polypeptide(L)'
;MRDLFDGLDLADSVTIDAHKWMFVPKACSILLVRDYSALAATFGHNEAYMPHVTDEPNPVDVTLEYSRPLRALKLWLGFKAHGAHEFRQAIEHDIRLARETYARASADPHFRVLPTRPQLSIVPLQHIPAGMTDPAHISAHNAALCAAIIEDGRVYLSPAQIDGETWLRPCFTNFRTDMSDVDALFTVIDELGHRIENRG
;
A
#
# COMPACT_ATOMS: atom_id res chain seq x y z
N MET A 1 8.29 -12.53 -6.98
CA MET A 1 8.38 -11.34 -6.11
C MET A 1 9.81 -11.05 -5.69
N ARG A 2 10.62 -12.06 -5.30
CA ARG A 2 12.01 -11.82 -4.87
C ARG A 2 12.80 -10.99 -5.90
N ASP A 3 12.66 -11.32 -7.17
CA ASP A 3 13.36 -10.66 -8.29
C ASP A 3 13.02 -9.16 -8.44
N LEU A 4 11.86 -8.70 -7.92
CA LEU A 4 11.52 -7.27 -7.91
C LEU A 4 12.37 -6.46 -6.93
N PHE A 5 13.03 -7.14 -6.00
CA PHE A 5 13.87 -6.57 -4.96
C PHE A 5 15.32 -7.05 -5.08
N ASP A 6 15.75 -7.48 -6.27
CA ASP A 6 17.15 -7.78 -6.53
C ASP A 6 18.00 -6.51 -6.32
N GLY A 7 19.13 -6.66 -5.64
CA GLY A 7 19.99 -5.54 -5.22
C GLY A 7 19.60 -4.89 -3.89
N LEU A 8 18.55 -5.37 -3.19
CA LEU A 8 18.21 -4.91 -1.84
C LEU A 8 19.38 -5.11 -0.85
N ASP A 9 20.18 -6.16 -1.07
CA ASP A 9 21.39 -6.48 -0.32
C ASP A 9 22.56 -5.51 -0.56
N LEU A 10 22.43 -4.57 -1.51
CA LEU A 10 23.38 -3.46 -1.75
C LEU A 10 22.98 -2.17 -1.01
N ALA A 11 21.78 -2.07 -0.46
CA ALA A 11 21.30 -0.86 0.22
C ALA A 11 22.00 -0.64 1.57
N ASP A 12 22.35 0.61 1.91
CA ASP A 12 22.90 0.93 3.24
C ASP A 12 21.84 0.82 4.34
N SER A 13 20.58 1.05 3.99
CA SER A 13 19.45 0.85 4.87
C SER A 13 18.18 0.50 4.10
N VAL A 14 17.25 -0.19 4.77
CA VAL A 14 15.95 -0.61 4.24
C VAL A 14 14.88 -0.30 5.27
N THR A 15 13.75 0.26 4.83
CA THR A 15 12.59 0.46 5.68
C THR A 15 11.43 -0.43 5.26
N ILE A 16 10.71 -0.95 6.25
CA ILE A 16 9.52 -1.78 6.03
C ILE A 16 8.42 -1.30 6.96
N ASP A 17 7.34 -0.79 6.38
CA ASP A 17 6.13 -0.49 7.12
C ASP A 17 5.28 -1.76 7.29
N ALA A 18 5.58 -2.53 8.34
CA ALA A 18 4.78 -3.70 8.70
C ALA A 18 3.30 -3.36 8.91
N HIS A 19 3.00 -2.12 9.30
CA HIS A 19 1.64 -1.64 9.44
C HIS A 19 0.91 -1.28 8.15
N LYS A 20 1.58 -1.41 7.00
CA LYS A 20 0.95 -1.37 5.68
C LYS A 20 0.60 -2.80 5.29
N TRP A 21 1.53 -3.49 4.63
CA TRP A 21 1.20 -4.72 3.91
C TRP A 21 1.47 -6.02 4.68
N MET A 22 1.94 -5.91 5.93
CA MET A 22 2.05 -7.05 6.84
C MET A 22 0.91 -7.08 7.87
N PHE A 23 -0.16 -6.31 7.65
CA PHE A 23 -1.40 -6.36 8.43
C PHE A 23 -1.22 -6.10 9.94
N VAL A 24 -0.10 -5.50 10.35
CA VAL A 24 0.15 -5.16 11.76
C VAL A 24 -0.58 -3.84 12.09
N PRO A 25 -1.27 -3.70 13.23
CA PRO A 25 -1.91 -2.43 13.57
C PRO A 25 -0.92 -1.26 13.62
N LYS A 26 -1.35 -0.06 13.21
CA LYS A 26 -0.51 1.15 13.24
C LYS A 26 -0.10 1.52 14.68
N ALA A 27 1.06 2.15 14.90
CA ALA A 27 2.20 2.28 13.99
C ALA A 27 3.18 1.11 14.19
N CYS A 28 3.72 0.55 13.10
CA CYS A 28 4.77 -0.47 13.15
C CYS A 28 5.65 -0.37 11.89
N SER A 29 6.85 0.17 12.04
CA SER A 29 7.84 0.25 10.97
C SER A 29 9.17 -0.32 11.44
N ILE A 30 9.95 -0.84 10.51
CA ILE A 30 11.23 -1.50 10.74
C ILE A 30 12.27 -0.76 9.94
N LEU A 31 13.36 -0.35 10.58
CA LEU A 31 14.56 0.13 9.94
C LEU A 31 15.62 -0.97 10.06
N LEU A 32 16.14 -1.42 8.94
CA LEU A 32 17.32 -2.27 8.84
C LEU A 32 18.47 -1.41 8.32
N VAL A 33 19.62 -1.47 8.97
CA VAL A 33 20.83 -0.74 8.56
C VAL A 33 21.97 -1.74 8.40
N ARG A 34 22.82 -1.53 7.38
CA ARG A 34 24.01 -2.34 7.16
C ARG A 34 25.05 -2.11 8.25
N ASP A 35 25.29 -0.84 8.57
CA ASP A 35 26.19 -0.42 9.64
C ASP A 35 25.37 0.07 10.83
N TYR A 36 25.26 -0.77 11.85
CA TYR A 36 24.55 -0.43 13.08
C TYR A 36 25.27 0.66 13.90
N SER A 37 26.60 0.76 13.78
CA SER A 37 27.39 1.74 14.53
C SER A 37 27.08 3.18 14.11
N ALA A 38 26.67 3.38 12.86
CA ALA A 38 26.22 4.67 12.35
C ALA A 38 25.00 5.22 13.12
N LEU A 39 24.11 4.36 13.63
CA LEU A 39 22.98 4.79 14.46
C LEU A 39 23.47 5.36 15.80
N ALA A 40 24.36 4.64 16.49
CA ALA A 40 24.93 5.09 17.76
C ALA A 40 25.80 6.36 17.59
N ALA A 41 26.57 6.45 16.51
CA ALA A 41 27.37 7.65 16.22
C ALA A 41 26.50 8.90 15.96
N THR A 42 25.29 8.70 15.43
CA THR A 42 24.37 9.79 15.07
C THR A 42 23.42 10.17 16.19
N PHE A 43 22.85 9.17 16.87
CA PHE A 43 21.81 9.32 17.88
C PHE A 43 22.29 8.99 19.30
N GLY A 44 23.58 8.72 19.50
CA GLY A 44 24.11 8.42 20.81
C GLY A 44 24.12 9.65 21.69
N HIS A 45 23.75 9.48 22.95
CA HIS A 45 23.84 10.51 23.98
C HIS A 45 24.45 9.89 25.23
N ASN A 46 25.09 10.71 26.06
CA ASN A 46 25.65 10.24 27.32
C ASN A 46 25.02 11.03 28.46
N GLU A 47 24.08 10.40 29.17
CA GLU A 47 23.40 11.01 30.31
C GLU A 47 23.82 10.30 31.60
N ALA A 48 24.26 11.08 32.61
CA ALA A 48 24.87 10.54 33.82
C ALA A 48 23.97 9.61 34.65
N TYR A 49 22.65 9.64 34.43
CA TYR A 49 21.70 8.75 35.10
C TYR A 49 21.42 7.45 34.34
N MET A 50 21.94 7.29 33.12
CA MET A 50 21.81 6.10 32.30
C MET A 50 23.03 5.19 32.47
N PRO A 51 22.91 4.07 33.18
CA PRO A 51 24.01 3.13 33.29
C PRO A 51 24.17 2.35 31.99
N HIS A 52 25.34 2.44 31.37
CA HIS A 52 25.76 1.53 30.30
C HIS A 52 26.44 0.32 30.94
N VAL A 53 25.66 -0.72 31.20
CA VAL A 53 26.10 -1.91 31.96
C VAL A 53 26.85 -2.93 31.08
N THR A 54 26.76 -2.78 29.76
CA THR A 54 27.30 -3.68 28.74
C THR A 54 27.96 -2.91 27.60
N ASP A 55 28.81 -3.57 26.81
CA ASP A 55 29.38 -3.01 25.57
C ASP A 55 28.34 -2.84 24.44
N GLU A 56 27.14 -3.41 24.60
CA GLU A 56 26.03 -3.18 23.66
C GLU A 56 25.46 -1.76 23.81
N PRO A 57 25.24 -1.02 22.70
CA PRO A 57 24.57 0.28 22.74
C PRO A 57 23.21 0.18 23.42
N ASN A 58 22.86 1.17 24.25
CA ASN A 58 21.54 1.21 24.83
C ASN A 58 20.51 1.39 23.70
N PRO A 59 19.36 0.67 23.70
CA PRO A 59 18.34 0.84 22.68
C PRO A 59 17.81 2.27 22.47
N VAL A 60 18.05 3.20 23.41
CA VAL A 60 17.74 4.63 23.27
C VAL A 60 18.79 5.42 22.47
N ASP A 61 20.02 4.92 22.38
CA ASP A 61 21.16 5.59 21.72
C ASP A 61 21.21 5.34 20.21
N VAL A 62 20.29 4.52 19.70
CA VAL A 62 20.24 4.08 18.30
C VAL A 62 18.94 4.51 17.61
N THR A 63 18.25 5.48 18.20
CA THR A 63 16.94 5.94 17.75
C THR A 63 16.69 7.39 18.17
N LEU A 64 15.73 8.03 17.51
CA LEU A 64 15.27 9.38 17.87
C LEU A 64 14.38 9.40 19.11
N GLU A 65 13.70 8.30 19.44
CA GLU A 65 12.74 8.23 20.54
C GLU A 65 13.40 7.67 21.81
N TYR A 66 13.35 8.43 22.91
CA TYR A 66 13.79 7.93 24.21
C TYR A 66 12.80 6.90 24.79
N SER A 67 11.72 7.37 25.42
CA SER A 67 10.58 6.51 25.76
C SER A 67 9.77 6.21 24.50
N ARG A 68 9.55 4.92 24.21
CA ARG A 68 8.79 4.49 23.02
C ARG A 68 7.89 3.29 23.31
N PRO A 69 6.72 3.19 22.65
CA PRO A 69 5.86 2.02 22.77
C PRO A 69 6.57 0.73 22.32
N LEU A 70 6.21 -0.40 22.91
CA LEU A 70 6.73 -1.72 22.54
C LEU A 70 6.14 -2.22 21.21
N ARG A 71 6.42 -1.51 20.10
CA ARG A 71 5.89 -1.82 18.76
C ARG A 71 6.36 -3.19 18.25
N ALA A 72 7.51 -3.67 18.73
CA ALA A 72 8.04 -4.99 18.39
C ALA A 72 7.15 -6.14 18.87
N LEU A 73 6.41 -5.99 19.98
CA LEU A 73 5.61 -7.07 20.55
C LEU A 73 4.50 -7.53 19.59
N LYS A 74 3.75 -6.61 18.99
CA LYS A 74 2.68 -6.97 18.05
C LYS A 74 3.20 -7.60 16.76
N LEU A 75 4.36 -7.16 16.27
CA LEU A 75 5.02 -7.77 15.11
C LEU A 75 5.46 -9.20 15.44
N TRP A 76 6.13 -9.38 16.58
CA TRP A 76 6.59 -10.68 17.06
C TRP A 76 5.41 -11.63 17.28
N LEU A 77 4.35 -11.18 17.96
CA LEU A 77 3.13 -11.97 18.16
C LEU A 77 2.48 -12.38 16.84
N GLY A 78 2.40 -11.47 15.85
CA GLY A 78 1.90 -11.80 14.51
C GLY A 78 2.69 -12.94 13.86
N PHE A 79 4.02 -12.88 13.89
CA PHE A 79 4.87 -13.95 13.38
C PHE A 79 4.77 -15.25 14.21
N LYS A 80 4.62 -15.16 15.53
CA LYS A 80 4.47 -16.33 16.40
C LYS A 80 3.12 -17.03 16.22
N ALA A 81 2.06 -16.27 15.99
CA ALA A 81 0.71 -16.79 15.83
C ALA A 81 0.47 -17.40 14.44
N HIS A 82 0.94 -16.72 13.39
CA HIS A 82 0.64 -17.09 12.00
C HIS A 82 1.83 -17.72 11.27
N GLY A 83 3.06 -17.37 11.63
CA GLY A 83 4.25 -17.75 10.87
C GLY A 83 4.43 -16.93 9.60
N ALA A 84 5.66 -16.93 9.06
CA ALA A 84 5.99 -16.14 7.87
C ALA A 84 5.31 -16.65 6.58
N HIS A 85 4.85 -17.91 6.57
CA HIS A 85 4.17 -18.51 5.42
C HIS A 85 2.81 -17.84 5.17
N GLU A 86 2.03 -17.59 6.21
CA GLU A 86 0.70 -16.98 6.09
C GLU A 86 0.77 -15.53 5.58
N PHE A 87 1.74 -14.75 6.07
CA PHE A 87 1.98 -13.40 5.53
C PHE A 87 2.32 -13.43 4.03
N ARG A 88 3.13 -14.40 3.61
CA ARG A 88 3.46 -14.60 2.20
C ARG A 88 2.21 -14.92 1.39
N GLN A 89 1.38 -15.86 1.84
CA GLN A 89 0.15 -16.23 1.15
C GLN A 89 -0.81 -15.04 1.02
N ALA A 90 -0.99 -14.24 2.08
CA ALA A 90 -1.85 -13.08 2.06
C ALA A 90 -1.36 -11.99 1.09
N ILE A 91 -0.04 -11.71 1.07
CA ILE A 91 0.56 -10.76 0.12
C ILE A 91 0.43 -11.26 -1.34
N GLU A 92 0.69 -12.55 -1.57
CA GLU A 92 0.53 -13.16 -2.89
C GLU A 92 -0.93 -13.13 -3.37
N HIS A 93 -1.89 -13.28 -2.45
CA HIS A 93 -3.31 -13.12 -2.73
C HIS A 93 -3.67 -11.69 -3.11
N ASP A 94 -3.22 -10.68 -2.36
CA ASP A 94 -3.42 -9.26 -2.70
C ASP A 94 -2.88 -8.91 -4.10
N ILE A 95 -1.71 -9.46 -4.47
CA ILE A 95 -1.12 -9.28 -5.81
C ILE A 95 -1.96 -9.96 -6.88
N ARG A 96 -2.54 -11.14 -6.59
CA ARG A 96 -3.46 -11.81 -7.51
C ARG A 96 -4.71 -10.96 -7.73
N LEU A 97 -5.34 -10.43 -6.68
CA LEU A 97 -6.49 -9.52 -6.81
C LEU A 97 -6.15 -8.30 -7.68
N ALA A 98 -4.97 -7.71 -7.48
CA ALA A 98 -4.50 -6.60 -8.31
C ALA A 98 -4.35 -7.01 -9.80
N ARG A 99 -3.78 -8.18 -10.05
CA ARG A 99 -3.59 -8.70 -11.42
C ARG A 99 -4.91 -9.06 -12.11
N GLU A 100 -5.87 -9.63 -11.38
CA GLU A 100 -7.20 -9.93 -11.92
C GLU A 100 -7.98 -8.64 -12.22
N THR A 101 -7.92 -7.66 -11.30
CA THR A 101 -8.50 -6.32 -11.52
C THR A 101 -7.93 -5.68 -12.79
N TYR A 102 -6.60 -5.72 -12.96
CA TYR A 102 -5.95 -5.22 -14.16
C TYR A 102 -6.40 -5.96 -15.42
N ALA A 103 -6.45 -7.29 -15.39
CA ALA A 103 -6.83 -8.10 -16.54
C ALA A 103 -8.28 -7.82 -16.98
N ARG A 104 -9.20 -7.72 -16.02
CA ARG A 104 -10.60 -7.38 -16.28
C ARG A 104 -10.74 -5.98 -16.89
N ALA A 105 -10.11 -4.96 -16.29
CA ALA A 105 -10.14 -3.60 -16.84
C ALA A 105 -9.45 -3.50 -18.21
N SER A 106 -8.39 -4.28 -18.46
CA SER A 106 -7.70 -4.29 -19.76
C SER A 106 -8.54 -4.90 -20.89
N ALA A 107 -9.50 -5.76 -20.55
CA ALA A 107 -10.36 -6.44 -21.52
C ALA A 107 -11.64 -5.65 -21.84
N ASP A 108 -11.92 -4.58 -21.10
CA ASP A 108 -13.13 -3.78 -21.23
C ASP A 108 -12.83 -2.41 -21.87
N PRO A 109 -13.48 -2.06 -23.01
CA PRO A 109 -13.25 -0.81 -23.70
C PRO A 109 -13.68 0.45 -22.91
N HIS A 110 -14.50 0.29 -21.87
CA HIS A 110 -14.86 1.40 -20.97
C HIS A 110 -13.81 1.65 -19.89
N PHE A 111 -12.69 0.94 -19.92
CA PHE A 111 -11.61 1.14 -18.97
C PHE A 111 -10.28 1.43 -19.68
N ARG A 112 -9.50 2.30 -19.03
CA ARG A 112 -8.09 2.50 -19.36
C ARG A 112 -7.24 2.10 -18.17
N VAL A 113 -6.17 1.35 -18.44
CA VAL A 113 -5.17 0.94 -17.45
C VAL A 113 -3.79 1.46 -17.83
N LEU A 114 -2.84 1.42 -16.91
CA LEU A 114 -1.44 1.69 -17.24
C LEU A 114 -0.88 0.61 -18.20
N PRO A 115 0.09 0.94 -19.07
CA PRO A 115 0.65 -0.01 -20.03
C PRO A 115 1.36 -1.22 -19.40
N THR A 116 1.77 -1.09 -18.14
CA THR A 116 2.49 -2.14 -17.42
C THR A 116 1.57 -2.84 -16.42
N ARG A 117 1.57 -4.17 -16.46
CA ARG A 117 0.84 -5.00 -15.49
C ARG A 117 1.32 -4.69 -14.05
N PRO A 118 0.41 -4.63 -13.06
CA PRO A 118 0.79 -4.39 -11.66
C PRO A 118 1.76 -5.47 -11.16
N GLN A 119 2.89 -4.99 -10.61
CA GLN A 119 3.90 -5.84 -9.98
C GLN A 119 3.59 -6.13 -8.51
N LEU A 120 2.88 -5.21 -7.85
CA LEU A 120 2.44 -5.26 -6.45
C LEU A 120 0.90 -5.14 -6.37
N SER A 121 0.35 -4.64 -5.27
CA SER A 121 -1.09 -4.65 -5.00
C SER A 121 -1.90 -3.41 -5.39
N ILE A 122 -1.32 -2.47 -6.13
CA ILE A 122 -2.00 -1.24 -6.55
C ILE A 122 -2.26 -1.31 -8.05
N VAL A 123 -3.49 -0.94 -8.46
CA VAL A 123 -3.93 -1.00 -9.85
C VAL A 123 -4.61 0.31 -10.23
N PRO A 124 -3.88 1.29 -10.78
CA PRO A 124 -4.52 2.49 -11.31
C PRO A 124 -5.36 2.14 -12.54
N LEU A 125 -6.61 2.60 -12.55
CA LEU A 125 -7.53 2.46 -13.68
C LEU A 125 -8.40 3.71 -13.82
N GLN A 126 -8.88 3.98 -15.02
CA GLN A 126 -9.87 5.01 -15.31
C GLN A 126 -11.08 4.37 -15.96
N HIS A 127 -12.27 4.82 -15.54
CA HIS A 127 -13.50 4.60 -16.29
C HIS A 127 -13.60 5.64 -17.41
N ILE A 128 -13.95 5.19 -18.62
CA ILE A 128 -14.02 5.97 -19.85
C ILE A 128 -15.47 5.95 -20.34
N PRO A 129 -16.24 7.02 -20.07
CA PRO A 129 -17.58 7.17 -20.62
C PRO A 129 -17.63 7.04 -22.14
N ALA A 130 -18.72 6.49 -22.66
CA ALA A 130 -18.89 6.29 -24.10
C ALA A 130 -18.76 7.62 -24.87
N GLY A 131 -17.87 7.63 -25.87
CA GLY A 131 -17.63 8.81 -26.71
C GLY A 131 -16.74 9.89 -26.08
N MET A 132 -16.29 9.72 -24.83
CA MET A 132 -15.39 10.66 -24.17
C MET A 132 -13.93 10.38 -24.57
N THR A 133 -13.27 11.37 -25.17
CA THR A 133 -11.88 11.24 -25.66
C THR A 133 -10.91 12.25 -25.06
N ASP A 134 -11.41 13.34 -24.49
CA ASP A 134 -10.60 14.39 -23.89
C ASP A 134 -10.07 13.96 -22.50
N PRO A 135 -8.74 13.86 -22.29
CA PRO A 135 -8.15 13.49 -21.01
C PRO A 135 -8.58 14.37 -19.83
N ALA A 136 -8.85 15.65 -20.06
CA ALA A 136 -9.30 16.57 -19.02
C ALA A 136 -10.71 16.21 -18.53
N HIS A 137 -11.63 15.93 -19.45
CA HIS A 137 -12.98 15.47 -19.12
C HIS A 137 -12.97 14.08 -18.49
N ILE A 138 -12.12 13.16 -18.96
CA ILE A 138 -11.93 11.83 -18.35
C ILE A 138 -11.44 11.97 -16.91
N SER A 139 -10.49 12.87 -16.66
CA SER A 139 -9.98 13.13 -15.30
C SER A 139 -11.04 13.72 -14.39
N ALA A 140 -11.82 14.69 -14.87
CA ALA A 140 -12.93 15.26 -14.12
C ALA A 140 -14.01 14.21 -13.79
N HIS A 141 -14.33 13.34 -14.76
CA HIS A 141 -15.23 12.20 -14.57
C HIS A 141 -14.72 11.25 -13.47
N ASN A 142 -13.46 10.83 -13.55
CA ASN A 142 -12.89 9.91 -12.55
C ASN A 142 -12.76 10.54 -11.15
N ALA A 143 -12.55 11.86 -11.07
CA ALA A 143 -12.60 12.58 -9.80
C ALA A 143 -14.00 12.56 -9.18
N ALA A 144 -15.03 12.86 -9.99
CA ALA A 144 -16.43 12.81 -9.55
C ALA A 144 -16.87 11.39 -9.19
N LEU A 145 -16.47 10.40 -9.99
CA LEU A 145 -16.74 8.98 -9.75
C LEU A 145 -16.10 8.51 -8.44
N CYS A 146 -14.84 8.87 -8.18
CA CYS A 146 -14.18 8.55 -6.92
C CYS A 146 -14.93 9.12 -5.71
N ALA A 147 -15.36 10.39 -5.79
CA ALA A 147 -16.16 11.01 -4.74
C ALA A 147 -17.50 10.27 -4.52
N ALA A 148 -18.18 9.91 -5.61
CA ALA A 148 -19.44 9.19 -5.55
C ALA A 148 -19.28 7.75 -4.99
N ILE A 149 -18.17 7.07 -5.29
CA ILE A 149 -17.84 5.76 -4.72
C ILE A 149 -17.67 5.86 -3.20
N ILE A 150 -16.94 6.88 -2.72
CA ILE A 150 -16.72 7.10 -1.29
C ILE A 150 -18.05 7.41 -0.58
N GLU A 151 -18.93 8.19 -1.20
CA GLU A 151 -20.26 8.50 -0.66
C GLU A 151 -21.19 7.28 -0.65
N ASP A 152 -21.15 6.45 -1.70
CA ASP A 152 -21.94 5.22 -1.83
C ASP A 152 -21.56 4.17 -0.77
N GLY A 153 -20.28 4.05 -0.43
CA GLY A 153 -19.81 3.31 0.73
C GLY A 153 -19.76 1.79 0.59
N ARG A 154 -20.18 1.21 -0.55
CA ARG A 154 -20.04 -0.24 -0.82
C ARG A 154 -18.58 -0.67 -1.00
N VAL A 155 -17.77 0.19 -1.60
CA VAL A 155 -16.31 0.01 -1.74
C VAL A 155 -15.61 1.33 -1.42
N TYR A 156 -14.33 1.26 -1.03
CA TYR A 156 -13.53 2.43 -0.73
C TYR A 156 -12.20 2.39 -1.48
N LEU A 157 -11.89 3.46 -2.19
CA LEU A 157 -10.60 3.70 -2.82
C LEU A 157 -10.26 5.18 -2.81
N SER A 158 -8.98 5.50 -2.96
CA SER A 158 -8.52 6.88 -3.16
C SER A 158 -8.24 7.12 -4.65
N PRO A 159 -8.26 8.38 -5.13
CA PRO A 159 -7.72 8.68 -6.44
C PRO A 159 -6.18 8.67 -6.42
N ALA A 160 -5.58 8.71 -7.61
CA ALA A 160 -4.18 9.04 -7.84
C ALA A 160 -4.05 10.07 -8.95
N GLN A 161 -3.02 10.90 -8.87
CA GLN A 161 -2.59 11.75 -9.97
C GLN A 161 -1.39 11.08 -10.65
N ILE A 162 -1.53 10.75 -11.93
CA ILE A 162 -0.47 10.12 -12.73
C ILE A 162 -0.40 10.88 -14.04
N ASP A 163 0.78 11.45 -14.33
CA ASP A 163 1.04 12.25 -15.52
C ASP A 163 0.03 13.39 -15.76
N GLY A 164 -0.46 13.99 -14.67
CA GLY A 164 -1.45 15.08 -14.70
C GLY A 164 -2.91 14.64 -14.86
N GLU A 165 -3.16 13.34 -14.96
CA GLU A 165 -4.51 12.78 -15.05
C GLU A 165 -4.99 12.16 -13.72
N THR A 166 -6.30 12.14 -13.52
CA THR A 166 -6.92 11.51 -12.34
C THR A 166 -7.28 10.06 -12.62
N TRP A 167 -6.83 9.16 -11.76
CA TRP A 167 -7.07 7.72 -11.83
C TRP A 167 -7.77 7.23 -10.55
N LEU A 168 -8.65 6.24 -10.67
CA LEU A 168 -9.06 5.44 -9.51
C LEU A 168 -7.87 4.57 -9.11
N ARG A 169 -7.57 4.46 -7.80
CA ARG A 169 -6.43 3.69 -7.29
C ARG A 169 -6.87 2.59 -6.32
N PRO A 170 -7.53 1.52 -6.80
CA PRO A 170 -7.63 0.25 -6.08
C PRO A 170 -6.29 -0.18 -5.48
N CYS A 171 -6.28 -0.50 -4.19
CA CYS A 171 -5.10 -0.89 -3.42
C CYS A 171 -5.46 -2.05 -2.50
N PHE A 172 -4.95 -3.24 -2.81
CA PHE A 172 -5.23 -4.46 -2.07
C PHE A 172 -4.20 -4.65 -0.95
N THR A 173 -4.59 -4.31 0.27
CA THR A 173 -3.74 -4.51 1.47
C THR A 173 -4.57 -4.98 2.66
N ASN A 174 -5.75 -5.52 2.41
CA ASN A 174 -6.63 -6.08 3.42
C ASN A 174 -6.76 -7.57 3.16
N PHE A 175 -6.20 -8.39 4.05
CA PHE A 175 -6.19 -9.85 3.93
C PHE A 175 -7.59 -10.49 3.86
N ARG A 176 -8.65 -9.71 4.15
CA ARG A 176 -10.04 -10.15 4.06
C ARG A 176 -10.68 -9.90 2.69
N THR A 177 -10.02 -9.14 1.81
CA THR A 177 -10.55 -8.85 0.48
C THR A 177 -10.44 -10.09 -0.40
N ASP A 178 -11.48 -10.37 -1.18
CA ASP A 178 -11.51 -11.49 -2.13
C ASP A 178 -12.02 -11.07 -3.52
N MET A 179 -12.24 -12.05 -4.41
CA MET A 179 -12.69 -11.77 -5.77
C MET A 179 -14.10 -11.19 -5.83
N SER A 180 -14.97 -11.49 -4.86
CA SER A 180 -16.31 -10.90 -4.80
C SER A 180 -16.27 -9.41 -4.51
N ASP A 181 -15.25 -8.93 -3.78
CA ASP A 181 -15.02 -7.50 -3.60
C ASP A 181 -14.50 -6.83 -4.89
N VAL A 182 -13.71 -7.55 -5.69
CA VAL A 182 -13.30 -7.09 -7.03
C VAL A 182 -14.54 -6.99 -7.93
N ASP A 183 -15.43 -7.98 -7.88
CA ASP A 183 -16.69 -7.93 -8.61
C ASP A 183 -17.55 -6.73 -8.20
N ALA A 184 -17.69 -6.51 -6.88
CA ALA A 184 -18.41 -5.37 -6.34
C ALA A 184 -17.79 -4.03 -6.77
N LEU A 185 -16.46 -3.93 -6.83
CA LEU A 185 -15.75 -2.74 -7.31
C LEU A 185 -16.18 -2.36 -8.73
N PHE A 186 -16.16 -3.31 -9.66
CA PHE A 186 -16.56 -3.04 -11.06
C PHE A 186 -18.04 -2.72 -11.16
N THR A 187 -18.92 -3.46 -10.47
CA THR A 187 -20.35 -3.17 -10.43
C THR A 187 -20.62 -1.74 -9.94
N VAL A 188 -19.94 -1.31 -8.87
CA VAL A 188 -20.08 0.04 -8.32
C VAL A 188 -19.57 1.09 -9.30
N ILE A 189 -18.43 0.85 -9.96
CA ILE A 189 -17.88 1.76 -10.97
C ILE A 189 -18.87 1.95 -12.13
N ASP A 190 -19.41 0.87 -12.69
CA ASP A 190 -20.32 0.93 -13.83
C ASP A 190 -21.63 1.65 -13.45
N GLU A 191 -22.23 1.28 -12.31
CA GLU A 191 -23.47 1.88 -11.83
C GLU A 191 -23.34 3.38 -11.53
N LEU A 192 -22.23 3.80 -10.92
CA LEU A 192 -21.99 5.20 -10.59
C LEU A 192 -21.52 6.00 -11.81
N GLY A 193 -20.71 5.39 -12.67
CA GLY A 193 -20.24 5.97 -13.92
C GLY A 193 -21.41 6.41 -14.80
N HIS A 194 -22.35 5.49 -15.05
CA HIS A 194 -23.57 5.80 -15.81
C HIS A 194 -24.48 6.82 -15.11
N ARG A 195 -24.55 6.82 -13.77
CA ARG A 195 -25.32 7.85 -13.04
C ARG A 195 -24.75 9.25 -13.21
N ILE A 196 -23.42 9.37 -13.28
CA ILE A 196 -22.74 10.65 -13.48
C ILE A 196 -22.93 11.13 -14.93
N GLU A 197 -22.80 10.23 -15.90
CA GLU A 197 -23.04 10.52 -17.33
C GLU A 197 -24.43 11.09 -17.58
N ASN A 198 -25.47 10.51 -16.95
CA ASN A 198 -26.87 10.93 -17.16
C ASN A 198 -27.27 12.22 -16.41
N ARG A 199 -26.36 12.82 -15.62
CA ARG A 199 -26.60 14.08 -14.89
C ARG A 199 -26.02 15.31 -15.61
N GLY A 200 -25.16 15.12 -16.61
CA GLY A 200 -24.59 16.19 -17.45
C GLY A 200 -25.39 16.40 -18.73
#